data_AF-A0A446C8Z8-F1
#
_entry.id   AF-A0A446C8Z8-F1
#
_cell.length_a   1.000
_cell.length_b   1.000
_cell.length_c   1.000
_cell.angle_alpha   90.00
_cell.angle_beta   90.00
_cell.angle_gamma   90.00
#
_symmetry.space_group_name_H-M   'P 1'
#
loop_
_entity.id
_entity.type
_entity.pdbx_description
1 polymer ?
#
loop_
_entity_poly.entity_id
_entity_poly.type
_entity_poly.pdbx_seq_one_letter_code
_entity_poly.pdbx_strand_id
1 'polypeptide(L)'
;MSKATHITDTDDAWESGELGRDEESVVAVDHNETALNEALGLQPISIRLEKALIEDFKMIASIHGLSYQPLMRQALRRFADGEKRRLLQEAACRARAEVEAVAERAKPREKRVA
;
A
#
# COMPACT_ATOMS: atom_id res chain seq x y z
N MET A 1 -14.72 -33.63 -43.75
CA MET A 1 -14.25 -34.59 -42.71
C MET A 1 -12.77 -34.31 -42.47
N SER A 2 -12.46 -33.26 -41.71
CA SER A 2 -11.08 -32.81 -41.51
C SER A 2 -10.57 -33.43 -40.21
N LYS A 3 -9.48 -34.20 -40.31
CA LYS A 3 -8.88 -35.02 -39.25
C LYS A 3 -8.74 -34.25 -37.94
N ALA A 4 -9.34 -34.77 -36.87
CA ALA A 4 -8.94 -34.45 -35.50
C ALA A 4 -7.56 -35.06 -35.26
N THR A 5 -6.52 -34.23 -35.32
CA THR A 5 -5.17 -34.60 -34.89
C THR A 5 -5.19 -34.60 -33.37
N HIS A 6 -5.12 -35.78 -32.76
CA HIS A 6 -5.13 -35.95 -31.31
C HIS A 6 -3.85 -35.33 -30.73
N ILE A 7 -3.97 -34.22 -30.03
CA ILE A 7 -2.85 -33.61 -29.29
C ILE A 7 -2.56 -34.52 -28.08
N THR A 8 -1.31 -34.89 -27.88
CA THR A 8 -0.90 -35.74 -26.74
C THR A 8 -0.76 -34.88 -25.49
N ASP A 9 -1.48 -35.24 -24.42
CA ASP A 9 -1.40 -34.59 -23.10
C ASP A 9 -0.02 -34.83 -22.47
N THR A 10 0.93 -33.97 -22.83
CA THR A 10 2.36 -34.07 -22.50
C THR A 10 2.83 -32.71 -22.02
N ASP A 11 3.77 -32.65 -21.07
CA ASP A 11 4.30 -31.38 -20.53
C ASP A 11 4.83 -30.45 -21.65
N ASP A 12 5.50 -31.00 -22.65
CA ASP A 12 6.02 -30.24 -23.79
C ASP A 12 4.92 -29.55 -24.62
N ALA A 13 3.71 -30.13 -24.70
CA ALA A 13 2.58 -29.57 -25.45
C ALA A 13 1.89 -28.42 -24.69
N TRP A 14 2.02 -28.39 -23.35
CA TRP A 14 1.64 -27.26 -22.51
C TRP A 14 2.66 -26.12 -22.62
N GLU A 15 3.96 -26.42 -22.58
CA GLU A 15 5.04 -25.43 -22.69
C GLU A 15 5.12 -24.79 -24.09
N SER A 16 4.89 -25.57 -25.15
CA SER A 16 4.76 -25.04 -26.52
C SER A 16 3.51 -24.19 -26.71
N GLY A 17 2.49 -24.42 -25.87
CA GLY A 17 1.18 -23.80 -25.96
C GLY A 17 0.30 -24.37 -27.06
N GLU A 18 0.58 -25.59 -27.55
CA GLU A 18 -0.36 -26.35 -28.38
C GLU A 18 -1.64 -26.72 -27.62
N LEU A 19 -1.54 -26.88 -26.30
CA LEU A 19 -2.68 -27.05 -25.40
C LEU A 19 -3.04 -25.72 -24.71
N GLY A 20 -4.33 -25.37 -24.71
CA GLY A 20 -4.89 -24.29 -23.89
C GLY A 20 -4.70 -22.86 -24.42
N ARG A 21 -3.99 -22.67 -25.55
CA ARG A 21 -3.91 -21.36 -26.26
C ARG A 21 -4.84 -21.25 -27.46
N ASP A 22 -5.67 -22.25 -27.71
CA ASP A 22 -6.75 -22.19 -28.69
C ASP A 22 -7.80 -21.13 -28.29
N GLU A 23 -8.48 -20.55 -29.27
CA GLU A 23 -9.48 -19.50 -29.04
C GLU A 23 -10.65 -19.97 -28.16
N GLU A 24 -10.89 -21.27 -28.06
CA GLU A 24 -11.95 -21.87 -27.23
C GLU A 24 -11.56 -21.91 -25.73
N SER A 25 -10.27 -22.09 -25.44
CA SER A 25 -9.69 -22.09 -24.10
C SER A 25 -9.26 -20.70 -23.61
N VAL A 26 -9.00 -19.76 -24.53
CA VAL A 26 -8.61 -18.37 -24.25
C VAL A 26 -9.86 -17.48 -24.19
N VAL A 27 -10.73 -17.73 -23.22
CA VAL A 27 -11.84 -16.81 -22.92
C VAL A 27 -11.36 -15.78 -21.91
N ALA A 28 -11.41 -14.50 -22.29
CA ALA A 28 -11.15 -13.41 -21.36
C ALA A 28 -12.20 -13.44 -20.24
N VAL A 29 -11.75 -13.62 -19.01
CA VAL A 29 -12.62 -13.56 -17.85
C VAL A 29 -13.12 -12.12 -17.70
N ASP A 30 -14.44 -11.96 -17.63
CA ASP A 30 -15.05 -10.73 -17.14
C ASP A 30 -14.70 -10.58 -15.66
N HIS A 31 -13.67 -9.77 -15.39
CA HIS A 31 -13.18 -9.58 -14.04
C HIS A 31 -13.84 -8.35 -13.43
N ASN A 32 -14.45 -8.54 -12.27
CA ASN A 32 -15.04 -7.44 -11.53
C ASN A 32 -13.93 -6.70 -10.77
N GLU A 33 -13.46 -5.58 -11.33
CA GLU A 33 -12.46 -4.71 -10.69
C GLU A 33 -12.86 -4.28 -9.27
N THR A 34 -14.17 -4.11 -9.00
CA THR A 34 -14.65 -3.73 -7.67
C THR A 34 -14.40 -4.85 -6.66
N ALA A 35 -14.74 -6.08 -7.01
CA ALA A 35 -14.51 -7.25 -6.15
C ALA A 35 -13.02 -7.48 -5.91
N LEU A 36 -12.18 -7.25 -6.93
CA LEU A 36 -10.72 -7.33 -6.79
C LEU A 36 -10.18 -6.27 -5.84
N ASN A 37 -10.62 -5.02 -6.01
CA ASN A 37 -10.22 -3.93 -5.13
C ASN A 37 -10.65 -4.19 -3.68
N GLU A 38 -11.88 -4.67 -3.46
CA GLU A 38 -12.39 -5.03 -2.14
C GLU A 38 -11.58 -6.15 -1.49
N ALA A 39 -11.31 -7.23 -2.22
CA ALA A 39 -10.49 -8.34 -1.74
C ALA A 39 -9.07 -7.91 -1.34
N LEU A 40 -8.51 -6.90 -2.02
CA LEU A 40 -7.21 -6.32 -1.73
C LEU A 40 -7.25 -5.16 -0.70
N GLY A 41 -8.44 -4.77 -0.23
CA GLY A 41 -8.63 -3.62 0.66
C GLY A 41 -8.24 -2.28 0.02
N LEU A 42 -8.33 -2.19 -1.31
CA LEU A 42 -8.01 -1.00 -2.09
C LEU A 42 -9.27 -0.18 -2.33
N GLN A 43 -9.15 1.14 -2.17
CA GLN A 43 -10.19 2.08 -2.53
C GLN A 43 -9.66 3.01 -3.63
N PRO A 44 -10.30 3.06 -4.81
CA PRO A 44 -9.93 4.03 -5.83
C PRO A 44 -10.25 5.44 -5.32
N ILE A 45 -9.28 6.33 -5.44
CA ILE A 45 -9.43 7.75 -5.09
C ILE A 45 -9.19 8.61 -6.33
N SER A 46 -10.05 9.61 -6.52
CA SER A 46 -9.90 10.62 -7.57
C SER A 46 -9.38 11.91 -6.95
N ILE A 47 -8.08 12.17 -7.09
CA ILE A 47 -7.44 13.39 -6.60
C ILE A 47 -6.88 14.21 -7.76
N ARG A 48 -6.92 15.53 -7.66
CA ARG A 48 -6.27 16.44 -8.61
C ARG A 48 -4.89 16.81 -8.06
N LEU A 49 -3.86 16.65 -8.89
CA LEU A 49 -2.49 17.01 -8.56
C LEU A 49 -1.95 17.98 -9.61
N GLU A 50 -0.97 18.79 -9.22
CA GLU A 50 -0.26 19.66 -10.15
C GLU A 50 0.51 18.84 -11.19
N LYS A 51 0.56 19.34 -12.43
CA LYS A 51 1.24 18.63 -13.52
C LYS A 51 2.74 18.43 -13.23
N ALA A 52 3.40 19.46 -12.69
CA ALA A 52 4.82 19.40 -12.33
C ALA A 52 5.08 18.26 -11.32
N LEU A 53 4.24 18.18 -10.28
CA LEU A 53 4.34 17.14 -9.27
C LEU A 53 4.19 15.72 -9.85
N ILE A 54 3.26 15.53 -10.80
CA ILE A 54 3.09 14.23 -11.47
C ILE A 54 4.35 13.85 -12.24
N GLU A 55 4.98 14.79 -12.94
CA GLU A 55 6.22 14.55 -13.68
C GLU A 55 7.40 14.27 -12.76
N ASP A 56 7.51 14.97 -11.63
CA ASP A 56 8.52 14.68 -10.60
C ASP A 56 8.39 13.24 -10.09
N PHE A 57 7.17 12.78 -9.78
CA PHE A 57 6.94 11.41 -9.35
C PHE A 57 7.28 10.38 -10.42
N LYS A 58 7.01 10.66 -11.70
CA LYS A 58 7.42 9.77 -12.80
C LYS A 58 8.93 9.69 -12.93
N MET A 59 9.63 10.81 -12.81
CA MET A 59 11.09 10.87 -12.87
C MET A 59 11.72 10.12 -11.70
N ILE A 60 11.22 10.32 -10.48
CA ILE A 60 11.71 9.59 -9.30
C ILE A 60 11.43 8.08 -9.48
N ALA A 61 10.26 7.72 -9.97
CA ALA A 61 9.89 6.31 -10.15
C ALA A 61 10.79 5.63 -11.19
N SER A 62 11.15 6.30 -12.29
CA SER A 62 12.06 5.75 -13.30
C SER A 62 13.46 5.47 -12.75
N ILE A 63 13.99 6.35 -11.88
CA ILE A 63 15.27 6.15 -11.19
C ILE A 63 15.23 4.89 -10.32
N HIS A 64 14.09 4.62 -9.69
CA HIS A 64 13.91 3.45 -8.82
C HIS A 64 13.41 2.19 -9.55
N GLY A 65 13.22 2.23 -10.88
CA GLY A 65 12.67 1.11 -11.65
C GLY A 65 11.22 0.77 -11.29
N LEU A 66 10.44 1.75 -10.82
CA LEU A 66 9.05 1.60 -10.42
C LEU A 66 8.12 2.42 -11.33
N SER A 67 6.84 2.07 -11.34
CA SER A 67 5.79 2.95 -11.89
C SER A 67 5.44 4.05 -10.88
N TYR A 68 4.95 5.20 -11.38
CA TYR A 68 4.63 6.35 -10.53
C TYR A 68 3.52 6.05 -9.51
N GLN A 69 2.52 5.22 -9.86
CA GLN A 69 1.42 4.88 -8.94
C GLN A 69 1.87 4.06 -7.72
N PRO A 70 2.67 2.97 -7.86
CA PRO A 70 3.32 2.31 -6.73
C PRO A 70 4.13 3.27 -5.86
N LEU A 71 4.95 4.14 -6.47
CA LEU A 71 5.76 5.10 -5.73
C LEU A 71 4.87 6.07 -4.93
N MET A 72 3.83 6.61 -5.56
CA MET A 72 2.86 7.50 -4.92
C MET A 72 2.21 6.85 -3.70
N ARG A 73 1.76 5.59 -3.83
CA ARG A 73 1.20 4.83 -2.70
C ARG A 73 2.20 4.68 -1.55
N GLN A 74 3.47 4.36 -1.87
CA GLN A 74 4.51 4.25 -0.85
C GLN A 74 4.79 5.60 -0.15
N ALA A 75 4.85 6.69 -0.92
CA ALA A 75 5.07 8.03 -0.38
C ALA A 75 3.95 8.44 0.59
N LEU A 76 2.69 8.28 0.19
CA LEU A 76 1.53 8.58 1.02
C LEU A 76 1.51 7.73 2.31
N ARG A 77 1.84 6.44 2.20
CA ARG A 77 1.92 5.55 3.37
C ARG A 77 3.02 5.98 4.34
N ARG A 78 4.22 6.27 3.83
CA ARG A 78 5.36 6.72 4.65
C ARG A 78 5.04 8.03 5.37
N PHE A 79 4.40 8.96 4.69
CA PHE A 79 3.94 10.21 5.29
C PHE A 79 2.95 9.95 6.44
N ALA A 80 1.90 9.17 6.19
CA ALA A 80 0.90 8.85 7.21
C ALA A 80 1.48 8.13 8.43
N ASP A 81 2.40 7.19 8.22
CA ASP A 81 3.07 6.46 9.30
C ASP A 81 4.00 7.39 10.12
N GLY A 82 4.67 8.33 9.45
CA GLY A 82 5.47 9.37 10.10
C GLY A 82 4.64 10.29 10.99
N GLU A 83 3.53 10.82 10.46
CA GLU A 83 2.64 11.71 11.22
C GLU A 83 1.99 11.00 12.41
N LYS A 84 1.55 9.75 12.25
CA LYS A 84 1.04 8.94 13.37
C LYS A 84 2.06 8.81 14.49
N ARG A 85 3.32 8.50 14.15
CA ARG A 85 4.40 8.38 15.15
C ARG A 85 4.64 9.72 15.86
N ARG A 86 4.66 10.83 15.12
CA ARG A 86 4.84 12.17 15.70
C ARG A 86 3.74 12.51 16.69
N LEU A 87 2.47 12.33 16.30
CA LEU A 87 1.31 12.59 17.16
C LEU A 87 1.31 11.72 18.42
N LEU A 88 1.69 10.44 18.31
CA LEU A 88 1.81 9.55 19.47
C LEU A 88 2.92 9.99 20.43
N GLN A 89 4.06 10.43 19.90
CA GLN A 89 5.17 10.95 20.72
C GLN A 89 4.77 12.25 21.43
N GLU A 90 4.11 13.16 20.75
CA GLU A 90 3.59 14.41 21.33
C GLU A 90 2.58 14.12 22.45
N ALA A 91 1.65 13.19 22.23
CA ALA A 91 0.68 12.77 23.24
C ALA A 91 1.35 12.12 24.46
N ALA A 92 2.32 11.23 24.24
CA ALA A 92 3.07 10.58 25.31
C ALA A 92 3.90 11.57 26.14
N CYS A 93 4.54 12.54 25.48
CA CYS A 93 5.30 13.59 26.14
C CYS A 93 4.40 14.46 27.01
N ARG A 94 3.22 14.85 26.48
CA ARG A 94 2.22 15.62 27.23
C ARG A 94 1.72 14.87 28.46
N ALA A 95 1.34 13.60 28.30
CA ALA A 95 0.87 12.78 29.41
C ALA A 95 1.94 12.62 30.50
N ARG A 96 3.22 12.45 30.13
CA ARG A 96 4.33 12.40 31.10
C ARG A 96 4.52 13.73 31.82
N ALA A 97 4.49 14.85 31.10
CA ALA A 97 4.60 16.18 31.70
C ALA A 97 3.45 16.46 32.68
N GLU A 98 2.23 16.01 32.37
CA GLU A 98 1.08 16.12 33.27
C GLU A 98 1.27 15.27 34.54
N VAL A 99 1.72 14.02 34.40
CA VAL A 99 2.02 13.14 35.54
C VAL A 99 3.14 13.72 36.41
N GLU A 100 4.20 14.22 35.81
CA GLU A 100 5.32 14.86 36.51
C GLU A 100 4.87 16.14 37.22
N ALA A 101 4.05 16.98 36.59
CA ALA A 101 3.51 18.19 37.20
C ALA A 101 2.58 17.87 38.39
N VAL A 102 1.79 16.79 38.31
CA VAL A 102 0.98 16.31 39.44
C VAL A 102 1.87 15.76 40.57
N ALA A 103 2.90 14.97 40.24
CA ALA A 103 3.84 14.45 41.21
C ALA A 103 4.63 15.56 41.92
N GLU A 104 5.02 16.62 41.20
CA GLU A 104 5.72 17.76 41.77
C GLU A 104 4.83 18.61 42.69
N ARG A 105 3.56 18.82 42.31
CA ARG A 105 2.56 19.48 43.16
C ARG A 105 2.22 18.68 44.43
N ALA A 106 2.38 17.36 44.40
CA ALA A 106 2.13 16.48 45.53
C ALA A 106 3.31 16.37 46.52
N LYS A 107 4.48 16.96 46.23
CA LYS A 107 5.62 16.95 47.17
C LYS A 107 5.25 17.75 48.44
N PRO A 108 5.36 17.17 49.65
CA PRO A 108 5.01 17.86 50.88
C PRO A 108 5.88 19.10 51.05
N ARG A 109 5.27 20.26 51.33
CA ARG A 109 5.99 21.44 51.80
C ARG A 109 6.64 21.08 53.14
N GLU A 110 7.94 20.81 53.13
CA GLU A 110 8.70 20.60 54.35
C GLU A 110 8.42 21.75 55.31
N LYS A 111 7.92 21.39 56.50
CA LYS A 111 7.58 22.32 57.55
C LYS A 111 8.85 23.08 57.91
N ARG A 112 8.90 24.37 57.57
CA ARG A 112 9.83 25.32 58.20
C ARG A 112 9.48 25.35 59.68
N VAL A 113 10.26 24.62 60.47
CA VAL A 113 10.33 24.76 61.93
C VAL A 113 11.50 25.70 62.21
N ALA A 114 11.18 26.93 62.62
CA ALA A 114 12.01 27.80 63.44
C ALA A 114 11.10 28.90 64.01
#